data_AF-A0A6F7VZF1-F1
#
_entry.id   AF-A0A6F7VZF1-F1
#
_cell.length_a   1.000
_cell.length_b   1.000
_cell.length_c   1.000
_cell.angle_alpha   90.00
_cell.angle_beta   90.00
_cell.angle_gamma   90.00
#
_symmetry.space_group_name_H-M   'P 1'
#
loop_
_entity.id
_entity.type
_entity.pdbx_description
1 polymer ?
#
loop_
_entity_poly.entity_id
_entity_poly.type
_entity_poly.pdbx_seq_one_letter_code
_entity_poly.pdbx_strand_id
1 'polypeptide(L)' 'MSASPCPLSPRPSAGRLDIALTMRSGRAPAQKQALCRRIAELAQEYAGTEPRNVFITLPENESADWSFGHGVAQYIDG' A
#
# COMPACT_ATOMS: atom_id res chain seq x y z
N MET A 1 4.82 42.03 -7.97
CA MET A 1 6.14 41.55 -7.51
C MET A 1 6.09 40.04 -7.48
N SER A 2 6.67 39.39 -8.50
CA SER A 2 6.77 37.92 -8.57
C SER A 2 8.12 37.52 -8.00
N ALA A 3 8.13 36.86 -6.84
CA ALA A 3 9.36 36.33 -6.29
C ALA A 3 9.74 35.08 -7.10
N SER A 4 10.81 35.17 -7.88
CA SER A 4 11.40 34.01 -8.53
C SER A 4 11.86 33.00 -7.47
N PRO A 5 11.48 31.72 -7.55
CA PRO A 5 11.90 30.73 -6.55
C PRO A 5 13.41 30.50 -6.62
N CYS A 6 14.04 30.37 -5.45
CA CYS A 6 15.47 30.18 -5.29
C CYS A 6 15.91 28.82 -5.87
N PRO A 7 16.91 28.77 -6.79
CA PRO A 7 17.27 27.55 -7.52
C PRO A 7 17.94 26.46 -6.67
N LEU A 8 18.18 26.71 -5.38
CA LEU A 8 18.95 25.85 -4.48
C LEU A 8 18.22 25.46 -3.20
N SER A 9 16.92 25.72 -3.06
CA SER A 9 16.19 25.10 -1.94
C SER A 9 16.22 23.59 -2.15
N PRO A 10 16.79 22.79 -1.22
CA PRO A 10 16.68 21.34 -1.32
C PRO A 10 15.20 21.02 -1.39
N ARG A 11 14.75 20.45 -2.52
CA ARG A 11 13.40 19.89 -2.57
C ARG A 11 13.32 18.90 -1.41
N PRO A 12 12.25 18.92 -0.58
CA PRO A 12 12.06 17.87 0.40
C PRO A 12 12.20 16.55 -0.36
N SER A 13 13.10 15.68 0.08
CA SER A 13 13.20 14.33 -0.45
C SER A 13 11.80 13.75 -0.33
N ALA A 14 11.14 13.55 -1.47
CA ALA A 14 9.74 13.11 -1.47
C ALA A 14 9.67 11.83 -0.64
N GLY A 15 8.93 11.88 0.47
CA GLY A 15 8.84 10.76 1.41
C GLY A 15 8.35 9.51 0.70
N ARG A 16 8.80 8.34 1.17
CA ARG A 16 8.30 7.05 0.69
C ARG A 16 6.99 6.73 1.40
N LEU A 17 5.99 6.30 0.63
CA LEU A 17 4.74 5.75 1.14
C LEU A 17 4.87 4.22 1.22
N ASP A 18 4.91 3.70 2.43
CA ASP A 18 4.97 2.25 2.69
C ASP A 18 3.55 1.73 3.00
N ILE A 19 3.10 0.73 2.26
CA ILE A 19 1.78 0.10 2.40
C ILE A 19 1.97 -1.40 2.66
N ALA A 20 1.39 -1.90 3.75
CA ALA A 20 1.32 -3.32 4.05
C ALA A 20 -0.15 -3.76 4.07
N LEU A 21 -0.49 -4.73 3.23
CA LEU A 21 -1.84 -5.28 3.15
C LEU A 21 -1.80 -6.78 3.47
N THR A 22 -2.11 -7.11 4.72
CA THR A 22 -2.26 -8.50 5.15
C THR A 22 -3.52 -9.09 4.56
N MET A 23 -3.39 -10.22 3.86
CA MET A 23 -4.50 -10.89 3.20
C MET A 23 -4.34 -12.40 3.29
N ARG A 24 -5.45 -13.14 3.16
CA ARG A 24 -5.37 -14.58 3.02
C ARG A 24 -4.73 -14.97 1.68
N SER A 25 -3.97 -16.06 1.68
CA SER A 25 -3.40 -16.68 0.50
C SER A 25 -4.47 -17.07 -0.53
N GLY A 26 -4.03 -17.36 -1.77
CA GLY A 26 -4.87 -17.87 -2.85
C GLY A 26 -5.27 -16.86 -3.92
N ARG A 27 -4.72 -15.63 -3.90
CA ARG A 27 -4.86 -14.69 -5.02
C ARG A 27 -3.86 -15.01 -6.12
N ALA A 28 -4.32 -14.99 -7.38
CA ALA A 28 -3.44 -15.23 -8.52
C ALA A 28 -2.42 -14.10 -8.68
N PRO A 29 -1.20 -14.35 -9.21
CA PRO A 29 -0.18 -13.32 -9.40
C PRO A 29 -0.67 -12.10 -10.20
N ALA A 30 -1.49 -12.32 -11.24
CA ALA A 30 -2.08 -11.25 -12.04
C ALA A 30 -3.00 -10.33 -11.20
N GLN A 31 -3.75 -10.88 -10.24
CA GLN A 31 -4.60 -10.09 -9.35
C GLN A 31 -3.76 -9.23 -8.40
N LYS A 32 -2.67 -9.79 -7.85
CA LYS A 32 -1.74 -9.05 -7.00
C LYS A 32 -1.08 -7.89 -7.77
N GLN A 33 -0.66 -8.14 -9.02
CA GLN A 33 -0.10 -7.10 -9.89
C GLN A 33 -1.12 -6.00 -10.20
N ALA A 34 -2.37 -6.35 -10.52
CA ALA A 34 -3.43 -5.39 -10.76
C ALA A 34 -3.73 -4.54 -9.52
N LEU A 35 -3.72 -5.16 -8.33
CA LEU A 35 -3.89 -4.47 -7.07
C LEU A 35 -2.77 -3.47 -6.80
N CYS A 36 -1.50 -3.88 -6.91
CA CYS A 36 -0.36 -2.98 -6.70
C CYS A 36 -0.40 -1.78 -7.66
N ARG A 37 -0.75 -2.01 -8.93
CA ARG A 37 -0.92 -0.95 -9.92
C ARG A 37 -2.00 0.04 -9.50
N ARG A 38 -3.16 -0.47 -9.11
CA ARG A 38 -4.28 0.38 -8.71
C ARG A 38 -3.96 1.21 -7.45
N ILE A 39 -3.26 0.63 -6.48
CA ILE A 39 -2.82 1.35 -5.28
C ILE A 39 -1.89 2.52 -5.65
N ALA A 40 -0.92 2.30 -6.54
CA ALA A 40 0.00 3.36 -6.96
C ALA A 40 -0.70 4.49 -7.73
N GLU A 41 -1.65 4.15 -8.62
CA GLU A 41 -2.50 5.14 -9.31
C GLU A 41 -3.28 5.99 -8.30
N LEU A 42 -3.92 5.35 -7.32
CA LEU A 42 -4.73 6.04 -6.31
C LEU A 42 -3.88 6.89 -5.37
N ALA A 43 -2.66 6.45 -5.03
CA ALA A 43 -1.72 7.24 -4.23
C ALA A 43 -1.29 8.52 -4.96
N GLN A 44 -1.13 8.46 -6.28
CA GLN A 44 -0.87 9.64 -7.09
C GLN A 44 -2.10 10.54 -7.16
N GLU A 45 -3.28 9.98 -7.43
CA GLU A 45 -4.53 10.72 -7.58
C GLU A 45 -4.93 11.47 -6.31
N TYR A 46 -4.92 10.80 -5.16
CA TYR A 46 -5.46 11.35 -3.91
C TYR A 46 -4.41 11.97 -2.99
N ALA A 47 -3.17 11.51 -3.04
CA ALA A 47 -2.11 11.96 -2.13
C ALA A 47 -0.95 12.67 -2.84
N GLY A 48 -0.99 12.82 -4.17
CA GLY A 48 0.09 13.44 -4.95
C GLY A 48 1.42 12.67 -4.85
N THR A 49 1.37 11.41 -4.42
CA THR A 49 2.58 10.60 -4.25
C THR A 49 3.00 10.03 -5.60
N GLU A 50 4.18 10.41 -6.05
CA GLU A 50 4.81 9.85 -7.25
C GLU A 50 4.88 8.32 -7.15
N PRO A 51 4.44 7.55 -8.17
CA PRO A 51 4.40 6.08 -8.10
C PRO A 51 5.73 5.41 -7.71
N ARG A 52 6.87 6.00 -8.08
CA ARG A 52 8.20 5.51 -7.70
C ARG A 52 8.49 5.55 -6.20
N ASN A 53 7.73 6.36 -5.45
CA ASN A 53 7.86 6.52 -4.01
C ASN A 53 6.86 5.63 -3.24
N VAL A 54 6.13 4.73 -3.92
CA VAL A 54 5.17 3.82 -3.28
C VAL A 54 5.80 2.43 -3.17
N PHE A 55 5.88 1.91 -1.96
CA PHE A 55 6.34 0.55 -1.67
C PHE A 55 5.21 -0.26 -1.06
N ILE A 56 4.91 -1.43 -1.65
CA ILE A 56 3.74 -2.24 -1.28
C ILE A 56 4.21 -3.65 -0.90
N THR A 57 3.79 -4.13 0.26
CA THR A 57 3.96 -5.52 0.69
C THR A 57 2.60 -6.18 0.89
N LEU A 58 2.49 -7.43 0.44
CA LEU A 58 1.27 -8.24 0.55
C LEU A 58 1.58 -9.50 1.37
N PRO A 59 1.79 -9.39 2.70
CA PRO A 59 1.97 -10.58 3.53
C PRO A 59 0.73 -11.46 3.47
N GLU A 60 0.95 -12.73 3.15
CA GLU A 60 -0.11 -13.74 3.05
C GLU A 60 -0.11 -14.66 4.27
N ASN A 61 -1.30 -15.07 4.68
CA ASN A 61 -1.54 -16.03 5.75
C ASN A 61 -2.70 -16.97 5.37
N GLU A 62 -3.00 -17.93 6.24
CA GLU A 62 -4.06 -18.91 6.02
C GLU A 62 -5.32 -18.58 6.82
N SER A 63 -6.42 -19.29 6.54
CA SER A 63 -7.70 -19.09 7.23
C SER A 63 -7.57 -19.22 8.76
N ALA A 64 -6.72 -20.11 9.26
CA ALA A 64 -6.54 -20.35 10.69
C ALA A 64 -5.84 -19.20 11.43
N ASP A 65 -5.18 -18.28 10.71
CA ASP A 65 -4.33 -17.24 11.29
C ASP A 65 -5.11 -15.97 11.69
N TRP A 66 -6.44 -15.98 11.53
CA TRP A 66 -7.30 -14.83 11.79
C TRP A 66 -8.22 -15.09 12.97
N SER A 67 -8.15 -14.21 13.97
CA SER A 67 -9.20 -14.03 14.96
C SER A 67 -9.73 -12.61 14.92
N PHE A 68 -11.01 -12.47 14.64
CA PHE A 68 -11.72 -11.18 14.67
C PHE A 68 -12.20 -10.80 16.07
N GLY A 69 -11.90 -11.63 17.07
CA GLY A 69 -12.31 -11.44 18.46
C GLY A 69 -12.64 -12.77 19.14
N HIS A 70 -12.76 -12.70 20.47
CA HIS A 70 -13.15 -13.83 21.34
C HIS A 70 -12.24 -15.07 21.28
N GLY A 71 -11.04 -14.96 20.69
CA GLY A 71 -10.10 -16.09 20.57
C GLY A 71 -10.58 -17.19 19.62
N VAL A 72 -11.55 -16.90 18.76
CA VAL A 72 -12.08 -17.84 17.77
C VAL A 72 -11.46 -17.55 16.41
N ALA A 73 -11.16 -18.60 15.63
CA ALA A 73 -10.68 -18.50 14.26
C ALA A 73 -11.85 -18.60 13.27
N GLN A 74 -12.53 -17.47 13.01
CA GLN A 74 -13.84 -17.46 12.34
C GLN A 74 -13.83 -17.99 10.90
N TYR A 75 -12.67 -18.03 10.24
CA TYR A 75 -12.58 -18.60 8.89
C TYR A 75 -12.52 -20.13 8.86
N ILE A 76 -12.30 -20.80 9.99
CA ILE A 76 -12.24 -22.27 10.08
C ILE A 76 -13.26 -22.87 11.04
N ASP A 77 -13.87 -22.07 11.91
CA ASP A 77 -14.82 -22.52 12.93
C ASP A 77 -16.26 -22.69 12.39
N GLY A 78 -16.41 -22.92 11.08
CA GLY A 78 -17.67 -23.03 10.36
C GLY A 78 -17.74 -24.24 9.44
#